data_AF-A0A5N6NDI6-F1
#
_entry.id   AF-A0A5N6NDI6-F1
#
_cell.length_a   1.000
_cell.length_b   1.000
_cell.length_c   1.000
_cell.angle_alpha   90.00
_cell.angle_beta   90.00
_cell.angle_gamma   90.00
#
_symmetry.space_group_name_H-M   'P 1'
#
loop_
_entity.id
_entity.type
_entity.pdbx_description
1 polymer ?
#
loop_
_entity_poly.entity_id
_entity_poly.type
_entity_poly.pdbx_seq_one_letter_code
_entity_poly.pdbx_strand_id
1 'polypeptide(L)'
;MAGKLSNADLNPNGAVGVQINQRHSNRRLPDFLQSVNLKYVKLGYHYLISHLLTLCLIPVMIVILIEASQMNPNDIHQLWIHLQYNLVSVIICSAVLVFGSTVYIMTRPKPVYLIDYACYRPPDHLKAPYERFMKHSRLTGDFDESALEFQRKILERSGLGEETYVPEAMHSIPPRPSMAAAREEAEQVMYGALDNLFATTGIKPKDVGILVVNCSLFNPTPSLSSMIVNKYKLRGNIKSFNLGGMGCSAGVIAIDLAKDMLQVHRNTFAVVVSTENITQNWYFGNKKSIPWADCIDKYPVELVM
;
A
#
# COMPACT_ATOMS: atom_id res chain seq x y z
N MET A 1 46.43 -32.04 4.62
CA MET A 1 46.77 -33.22 3.81
C MET A 1 46.92 -32.77 2.37
N ALA A 2 48.07 -33.08 1.76
CA ALA A 2 48.58 -32.58 0.49
C ALA A 2 47.71 -32.94 -0.74
N GLY A 3 47.61 -32.01 -1.71
CA GLY A 3 48.10 -32.20 -3.09
C GLY A 3 46.91 -32.33 -4.07
N LYS A 4 46.88 -31.75 -5.27
CA LYS A 4 47.94 -31.69 -6.29
C LYS A 4 47.75 -30.48 -7.22
N LEU A 5 48.89 -29.92 -7.63
CA LEU A 5 49.08 -29.13 -8.84
C LEU A 5 48.97 -30.02 -10.09
N SER A 6 48.48 -29.46 -11.19
CA SER A 6 48.81 -29.96 -12.53
C SER A 6 48.91 -28.79 -13.52
N ASN A 7 50.17 -28.48 -13.83
CA ASN A 7 50.77 -28.04 -15.09
C ASN A 7 50.14 -26.85 -15.85
N ALA A 8 50.89 -25.75 -15.80
CA ALA A 8 50.87 -24.68 -16.78
C ALA A 8 51.89 -25.02 -17.90
N ASP A 9 51.41 -25.17 -19.12
CA ASP A 9 52.25 -25.13 -20.31
C ASP A 9 52.23 -23.70 -20.87
N LEU A 10 53.41 -23.07 -20.83
CA LEU A 10 53.72 -21.82 -21.52
C LEU A 10 54.25 -22.17 -22.91
N ASN A 11 53.62 -21.64 -23.97
CA ASN A 11 54.31 -21.41 -25.24
C ASN A 11 54.01 -19.97 -25.70
N PRO A 12 55.02 -19.21 -26.17
CA PRO A 12 54.95 -17.78 -26.38
C PRO A 12 54.54 -17.47 -27.81
N ASN A 13 53.51 -16.65 -27.98
CA ASN A 13 53.30 -15.69 -29.08
C ASN A 13 51.85 -15.21 -28.98
N GLY A 14 51.69 -13.92 -28.65
CA GLY A 14 50.41 -13.31 -28.30
C GLY A 14 49.37 -13.35 -29.42
N ALA A 15 48.25 -14.00 -29.13
CA ALA A 15 46.91 -13.63 -29.58
C ALA A 15 45.89 -14.36 -28.70
N VAL A 16 45.29 -13.67 -27.72
CA VAL A 16 44.16 -14.22 -26.95
C VAL A 16 42.91 -14.05 -27.81
N GLY A 17 42.64 -15.04 -28.65
CA GLY A 17 41.34 -15.20 -29.30
C GLY A 17 40.32 -15.73 -28.28
N VAL A 18 39.53 -14.85 -27.68
CA VAL A 18 38.36 -15.24 -26.88
C VAL A 18 37.32 -15.80 -27.84
N GLN A 19 37.18 -17.13 -27.92
CA GLN A 19 36.00 -17.74 -28.54
C GLN A 19 34.79 -17.47 -27.65
N ILE A 20 34.00 -16.46 -28.05
CA ILE A 20 32.67 -16.22 -27.50
C ILE A 20 31.77 -17.34 -28.01
N ASN A 21 31.46 -18.27 -27.12
CA ASN A 21 30.44 -19.30 -27.35
C ASN A 21 29.08 -18.59 -27.48
N GLN A 22 28.69 -18.25 -28.72
CA GLN A 22 27.33 -17.79 -29.02
C GLN A 22 26.36 -18.97 -28.85
N ARG A 23 25.94 -19.24 -27.61
CA ARG A 23 24.67 -19.92 -27.37
C ARG A 23 23.58 -18.97 -27.87
N HIS A 24 23.07 -19.24 -29.07
CA HIS A 24 21.81 -18.71 -29.55
C HIS A 24 20.70 -19.14 -28.59
N SER A 25 20.51 -18.42 -27.48
CA SER A 25 19.27 -18.50 -26.71
C SER A 25 18.22 -17.76 -27.53
N ASN A 26 17.32 -18.50 -28.16
CA ASN A 26 16.06 -17.97 -28.67
C ASN A 26 15.30 -17.32 -27.51
N ARG A 27 15.54 -16.04 -27.26
CA ARG A 27 14.66 -15.21 -26.43
C ARG A 27 13.39 -14.95 -27.25
N ARG A 28 12.47 -15.91 -27.25
CA ARG A 28 11.08 -15.65 -27.64
C ARG A 28 10.55 -14.54 -26.72
N LEU A 29 10.05 -13.45 -27.29
CA LEU A 29 9.34 -12.44 -26.51
C LEU A 29 8.21 -13.14 -25.72
N PRO A 30 8.01 -12.81 -24.44
CA PRO A 30 6.88 -13.35 -23.70
C PRO A 30 5.59 -12.94 -24.41
N ASP A 31 4.74 -13.94 -24.66
CA ASP A 31 3.47 -13.76 -25.37
C ASP A 31 2.48 -13.04 -24.45
N PHE A 32 2.49 -11.70 -24.54
CA PHE A 32 1.71 -10.83 -23.65
C PHE A 32 0.21 -11.16 -23.72
N LEU A 33 -0.31 -11.54 -24.89
CA LEU A 33 -1.72 -11.94 -25.05
C LEU A 33 -2.05 -13.21 -24.27
N GLN A 34 -1.13 -14.17 -24.20
CA GLN A 34 -1.29 -15.38 -23.42
C GLN A 34 -1.27 -15.08 -21.92
N SER A 35 -0.39 -14.18 -21.47
CA SER A 35 -0.32 -13.75 -20.07
C SER A 35 -1.57 -12.98 -19.62
N VAL A 36 -2.13 -12.16 -20.50
CA VAL A 36 -3.35 -11.38 -20.26
C VAL A 36 -4.57 -12.30 -20.22
N ASN A 37 -4.69 -13.23 -21.17
CA ASN A 37 -5.74 -14.26 -21.14
C ASN A 37 -5.66 -15.13 -19.88
N LEU A 38 -4.48 -15.57 -19.45
CA LEU A 38 -4.32 -16.31 -18.20
C LEU A 38 -4.73 -15.50 -16.96
N LYS A 39 -4.48 -14.18 -16.96
CA LYS A 39 -4.89 -13.29 -15.86
C LYS A 39 -6.42 -13.16 -15.81
N TYR A 40 -7.08 -12.99 -16.95
CA TYR A 40 -8.55 -12.93 -17.02
C TYR A 40 -9.21 -14.28 -16.74
N VAL A 41 -8.63 -15.39 -17.18
CA VAL A 41 -9.11 -16.74 -16.86
C VAL A 41 -8.98 -17.02 -15.37
N LYS A 42 -7.85 -16.65 -14.75
CA LYS A 42 -7.70 -16.76 -13.28
C LYS A 42 -8.67 -15.88 -12.53
N LEU A 43 -8.91 -14.65 -12.99
CA LEU A 43 -9.89 -13.75 -12.38
C LEU A 43 -11.32 -14.29 -12.53
N GLY A 44 -11.66 -14.82 -13.71
CA GLY A 44 -12.95 -15.45 -13.98
C GLY A 44 -13.17 -16.71 -13.14
N TYR A 45 -12.16 -17.57 -13.01
CA TYR A 45 -12.21 -18.73 -12.11
C TYR A 45 -12.31 -18.34 -10.64
N HIS A 46 -11.56 -17.32 -10.22
CA HIS A 46 -11.63 -16.82 -8.86
C HIS A 46 -13.02 -16.25 -8.54
N TYR A 47 -13.60 -15.48 -9.46
CA TYR A 47 -14.96 -14.95 -9.32
C TYR A 47 -16.00 -16.07 -9.33
N LEU A 48 -15.88 -17.03 -10.25
CA LEU A 48 -16.76 -18.19 -10.35
C LEU A 48 -16.71 -19.02 -9.07
N ILE A 49 -15.52 -19.33 -8.54
CA ILE A 49 -15.36 -20.09 -7.29
C ILE A 49 -15.86 -19.30 -6.08
N SER A 50 -15.53 -18.00 -6.00
CA SER A 50 -15.93 -17.14 -4.88
C SER A 50 -17.44 -16.91 -4.82
N HIS A 51 -18.10 -16.91 -5.98
CA HIS A 51 -19.54 -16.70 -6.11
C HIS A 51 -20.32 -17.96 -6.52
N LEU A 52 -19.69 -19.13 -6.58
CA LEU A 52 -20.28 -20.38 -7.08
C LEU A 52 -21.54 -20.74 -6.32
N LEU A 53 -21.47 -20.68 -4.99
CA LEU A 53 -22.60 -20.95 -4.11
C LEU A 53 -23.75 -19.99 -4.40
N THR A 54 -23.49 -18.69 -4.53
CA THR A 54 -24.51 -17.70 -4.92
C THR A 54 -25.09 -17.96 -6.30
N LEU A 55 -24.27 -18.28 -7.30
CA LEU A 55 -24.68 -18.58 -8.67
C LEU A 55 -25.52 -19.85 -8.78
N CYS A 56 -25.24 -20.86 -7.96
CA CYS A 56 -26.03 -22.09 -7.89
C CYS A 56 -27.30 -21.94 -7.06
N LEU A 57 -27.28 -21.14 -5.99
CA LEU A 57 -28.44 -20.96 -5.10
C LEU A 57 -29.56 -20.13 -5.76
N ILE A 58 -29.24 -19.12 -6.56
CA ILE A 58 -30.25 -18.28 -7.25
C ILE A 58 -31.22 -19.10 -8.13
N PRO A 59 -30.75 -19.94 -9.09
CA PRO A 59 -31.65 -20.73 -9.92
C PRO A 59 -32.41 -21.80 -9.12
N VAL A 60 -31.79 -22.40 -8.10
CA VAL A 60 -32.48 -23.33 -7.19
C VAL A 60 -33.63 -22.63 -6.46
N MET A 61 -33.41 -21.42 -5.94
CA MET A 61 -34.46 -20.62 -5.31
C MET A 61 -35.59 -20.26 -6.28
N ILE A 62 -35.26 -19.94 -7.54
CA ILE A 62 -36.26 -19.64 -8.59
C ILE A 62 -37.12 -20.87 -8.87
N VAL A 63 -36.52 -22.06 -9.01
CA VAL A 63 -37.25 -23.31 -9.24
C VAL A 63 -38.16 -23.64 -8.07
N ILE A 64 -37.67 -23.50 -6.83
CA ILE A 64 -38.48 -23.71 -5.62
C ILE A 64 -39.67 -22.74 -5.58
N LEU A 65 -39.47 -21.47 -5.95
CA LEU A 65 -40.54 -20.47 -6.01
C LEU A 65 -41.61 -20.79 -7.07
N ILE A 66 -41.18 -21.26 -8.25
CA ILE A 66 -42.10 -21.65 -9.33
C ILE A 66 -42.93 -22.86 -8.90
N GLU A 67 -42.30 -23.90 -8.38
CA GLU A 67 -42.98 -25.11 -7.90
C GLU A 67 -43.92 -24.80 -6.72
N ALA A 68 -43.49 -23.97 -5.76
CA ALA A 68 -44.33 -23.54 -4.65
C ALA A 68 -45.56 -22.74 -5.10
N SER A 69 -45.46 -21.98 -6.19
CA SER A 69 -46.60 -21.24 -6.75
C SER A 69 -47.64 -22.12 -7.45
N GLN A 70 -47.25 -23.34 -7.84
CA GLN A 70 -48.08 -24.30 -8.57
C GLN A 70 -48.64 -25.42 -7.68
N MET A 71 -48.21 -25.52 -6.42
CA MET A 71 -48.61 -26.58 -5.49
C MET A 71 -50.08 -26.47 -5.06
N ASN A 72 -50.83 -27.58 -5.21
CA ASN A 72 -52.17 -27.71 -4.64
C ASN A 72 -52.13 -28.21 -3.18
N PRO A 73 -53.20 -28.03 -2.39
CA PRO A 73 -53.26 -28.47 -0.98
C PRO A 73 -53.02 -29.98 -0.78
N ASN A 74 -53.37 -30.79 -1.79
CA ASN A 74 -53.18 -32.24 -1.75
C ASN A 74 -51.70 -32.65 -1.95
N ASP A 75 -50.92 -31.86 -2.70
CA ASP A 75 -49.50 -32.07 -2.91
C ASP A 75 -48.70 -31.75 -1.64
N ILE A 76 -49.15 -30.74 -0.88
CA ILE A 76 -48.59 -30.40 0.43
C ILE A 76 -48.79 -31.55 1.42
N HIS A 77 -49.97 -32.20 1.41
CA HIS A 77 -50.23 -33.36 2.25
C HIS A 77 -49.34 -34.57 1.88
N GLN A 78 -49.15 -34.84 0.58
CA GLN A 78 -48.27 -35.91 0.12
C GLN A 78 -46.80 -35.63 0.46
N LEU A 79 -46.35 -34.39 0.31
CA LEU A 79 -45.01 -33.96 0.70
C LEU A 79 -44.78 -34.12 2.21
N TRP A 80 -45.79 -33.80 3.04
CA TRP A 80 -45.74 -34.00 4.49
C TRP A 80 -45.57 -35.47 4.88
N ILE A 81 -46.33 -36.38 4.25
CA ILE A 81 -46.18 -37.83 4.46
C ILE A 81 -44.77 -38.28 4.04
N HIS A 82 -44.29 -37.84 2.87
CA HIS A 82 -42.95 -38.20 2.40
C HIS A 82 -41.83 -37.68 3.31
N LEU A 83 -41.98 -36.49 3.89
CA LEU A 83 -41.04 -35.95 4.89
C LEU A 83 -41.02 -36.79 6.17
N GLN A 84 -42.18 -37.27 6.64
CA GLN A 84 -42.26 -38.12 7.82
C GLN A 84 -41.60 -39.48 7.62
N TYR A 85 -41.71 -40.09 6.43
CA TYR A 85 -41.08 -41.38 6.13
C TYR A 85 -39.58 -41.28 5.84
N ASN A 86 -39.10 -40.15 5.32
CA ASN A 86 -37.69 -39.92 5.00
C ASN A 86 -36.97 -39.04 6.04
N LEU A 87 -37.33 -39.20 7.32
CA LEU A 87 -36.80 -38.40 8.44
C LEU A 87 -35.26 -38.36 8.45
N VAL A 88 -34.61 -39.50 8.14
CA VAL A 88 -33.15 -39.62 8.06
C VAL A 88 -32.57 -38.70 6.98
N SER A 89 -33.14 -38.69 5.78
CA SER A 89 -32.69 -37.82 4.68
C SER A 89 -32.90 -36.34 5.01
N VAL A 90 -34.01 -35.98 5.66
CA VAL A 90 -34.29 -34.60 6.09
C VAL A 90 -33.27 -34.13 7.14
N ILE A 91 -32.93 -35.00 8.10
CA ILE A 91 -31.91 -34.70 9.12
C ILE A 91 -30.53 -34.54 8.49
N ILE A 92 -30.15 -35.40 7.55
CA ILE A 92 -28.85 -35.30 6.86
C ILE A 92 -28.78 -34.02 6.03
N CYS A 93 -29.81 -33.72 5.23
CA CYS A 93 -29.84 -32.51 4.41
C CYS A 93 -29.81 -31.23 5.26
N SER A 94 -30.58 -31.18 6.35
CA SER A 94 -30.56 -30.04 7.27
C SER A 94 -29.21 -29.88 7.98
N ALA A 95 -28.59 -30.98 8.42
CA ALA A 95 -27.24 -30.94 9.01
C ALA A 95 -26.19 -30.43 8.01
N VAL A 96 -26.22 -30.89 6.76
CA VAL A 96 -25.32 -30.42 5.70
C VAL A 96 -25.55 -28.93 5.39
N LEU A 97 -26.81 -28.49 5.33
CA LEU A 97 -27.13 -27.07 5.11
C LEU A 97 -26.63 -26.20 6.25
N VAL A 98 -26.92 -26.56 7.50
CA VAL A 98 -26.46 -25.80 8.68
C VAL A 98 -24.94 -25.77 8.74
N PHE A 99 -24.27 -26.91 8.53
CA PHE A 99 -22.81 -26.97 8.51
C PHE A 99 -22.23 -26.12 7.37
N GLY A 100 -22.76 -26.27 6.15
CA GLY A 100 -22.32 -25.51 4.97
C GLY A 100 -22.52 -24.01 5.14
N SER A 101 -23.68 -23.57 5.63
CA SER A 101 -23.96 -22.16 5.93
C SER A 101 -23.06 -21.63 7.04
N THR A 102 -22.80 -22.42 8.09
CA THR A 102 -21.91 -22.02 9.19
C THR A 102 -20.48 -21.83 8.69
N VAL A 103 -19.93 -22.82 7.95
CA VAL A 103 -18.60 -22.72 7.33
C VAL A 103 -18.53 -21.51 6.41
N TYR A 104 -19.53 -21.32 5.54
CA TYR A 104 -19.59 -20.20 4.62
C TYR A 104 -19.55 -18.84 5.33
N ILE A 105 -20.38 -18.66 6.38
CA ILE A 105 -20.41 -17.44 7.17
C ILE A 105 -19.07 -17.21 7.88
N MET A 106 -18.45 -18.27 8.41
CA MET A 106 -17.17 -18.19 9.10
C MET A 106 -15.98 -17.91 8.17
N THR A 107 -16.01 -18.39 6.92
CA THR A 107 -14.92 -18.19 5.94
C THR A 107 -15.00 -16.87 5.18
N ARG A 108 -16.12 -16.15 5.28
CA ARG A 108 -16.29 -14.86 4.59
C ARG A 108 -15.38 -13.79 5.23
N PRO A 109 -14.62 -13.02 4.42
CA PRO A 109 -13.89 -11.88 4.94
C PRO A 109 -14.90 -10.86 5.50
N LYS A 110 -14.63 -10.37 6.71
CA LYS A 110 -15.46 -9.31 7.29
C LYS A 110 -15.16 -8.00 6.57
N PRO A 111 -16.16 -7.14 6.38
CA PRO A 111 -15.92 -5.82 5.82
C PRO A 111 -14.96 -5.04 6.73
N VAL A 112 -14.10 -4.25 6.08
CA VAL A 112 -13.14 -3.34 6.70
C VAL A 112 -13.56 -1.93 6.33
N TYR A 113 -13.57 -1.02 7.28
CA TYR A 113 -14.12 0.32 7.13
C TYR A 113 -13.07 1.38 7.45
N LEU A 114 -13.01 2.44 6.63
CA LEU A 114 -12.32 3.66 7.00
C LEU A 114 -13.18 4.38 8.05
N ILE A 115 -12.63 4.59 9.24
CA ILE A 115 -13.33 5.32 10.32
C ILE A 115 -13.18 6.82 10.08
N ASP A 116 -11.95 7.28 9.89
CA ASP A 116 -11.63 8.70 9.78
C ASP A 116 -10.26 8.91 9.10
N TYR A 117 -9.98 10.14 8.73
CA TYR A 117 -8.68 10.57 8.21
C TYR A 117 -8.31 11.96 8.77
N ALA A 118 -7.02 12.20 8.88
CA ALA A 118 -6.49 13.49 9.30
C ALA A 118 -5.27 13.87 8.45
N CYS A 119 -5.11 15.16 8.19
CA CYS A 119 -3.94 15.69 7.50
C CYS A 119 -3.21 16.68 8.40
N TYR A 120 -1.88 16.70 8.32
CA TYR A 120 -1.10 17.76 8.94
C TYR A 120 -1.11 19.01 8.05
N ARG A 121 -1.46 20.15 8.64
CA ARG A 121 -1.29 21.46 8.02
C ARG A 121 -0.10 22.16 8.69
N PRO A 122 1.00 22.42 7.96
CA PRO A 122 2.14 23.14 8.52
C PRO A 122 1.78 24.59 8.87
N PRO A 123 2.50 25.21 9.83
CA PRO A 123 2.36 26.64 10.12
C PRO A 123 2.66 27.55 8.93
N ASP A 124 2.01 28.72 8.88
CA ASP A 124 2.10 29.65 7.74
C ASP A 124 3.51 30.19 7.46
N HIS A 125 4.44 30.19 8.43
CA HIS A 125 5.82 30.63 8.20
C HIS A 125 6.60 29.69 7.26
N LEU A 126 6.16 28.42 7.17
CA LEU A 126 6.70 27.40 6.29
C LEU A 126 6.15 27.48 4.86
N LYS A 127 5.28 28.45 4.55
CA LYS A 127 4.84 28.68 3.18
C LYS A 127 6.00 29.14 2.31
N ALA A 128 6.07 28.57 1.12
CA ALA A 128 7.02 28.92 0.07
C ALA A 128 6.28 29.42 -1.19
N PRO A 129 5.80 30.68 -1.18
CA PRO A 129 5.33 31.33 -2.40
C PRO A 129 6.37 31.28 -3.51
N TYR A 130 5.93 31.31 -4.77
CA TYR A 130 6.79 31.14 -5.93
C TYR A 130 7.93 32.15 -5.98
N GLU A 131 7.64 33.42 -5.67
CA GLU A 131 8.66 34.47 -5.63
C GLU A 131 9.73 34.17 -4.56
N ARG A 132 9.28 33.80 -3.35
CA ARG A 132 10.19 33.49 -2.23
C ARG A 132 11.05 32.29 -2.56
N PHE A 133 10.45 31.24 -3.13
CA PHE A 133 11.15 30.03 -3.54
C PHE A 133 12.22 30.33 -4.60
N MET A 134 11.85 31.04 -5.68
CA MET A 134 12.79 31.39 -6.75
C MET A 134 13.91 32.32 -6.26
N LYS A 135 13.60 33.25 -5.35
CA LYS A 135 14.59 34.11 -4.71
C LYS A 135 15.58 33.29 -3.88
N HIS A 136 15.09 32.33 -3.08
CA HIS A 136 15.95 31.44 -2.30
C HIS A 136 16.84 30.59 -3.22
N SER A 137 16.29 29.95 -4.26
CA SER A 137 17.07 29.18 -5.24
C SER A 137 18.21 30.00 -5.84
N ARG A 138 17.95 31.25 -6.22
CA ARG A 138 18.99 32.14 -6.76
C ARG A 138 20.06 32.50 -5.72
N LEU A 139 19.66 32.76 -4.46
CA LEU A 139 20.57 33.13 -3.38
C LEU A 139 21.44 31.97 -2.87
N THR A 140 20.98 30.72 -3.03
CA THR A 140 21.77 29.53 -2.69
C THR A 140 23.06 29.45 -3.52
N GLY A 141 23.06 29.95 -4.75
CA GLY A 141 24.24 30.02 -5.62
C GLY A 141 24.61 28.74 -6.36
N ASP A 142 23.89 27.63 -6.12
CA ASP A 142 24.17 26.32 -6.75
C ASP A 142 23.57 26.16 -8.15
N PHE A 143 22.62 27.01 -8.54
CA PHE A 143 21.86 26.89 -9.79
C PHE A 143 22.29 27.91 -10.85
N ASP A 144 22.53 27.42 -12.07
CA ASP A 144 22.74 28.28 -13.24
C ASP A 144 21.41 28.88 -13.74
N GLU A 145 21.49 29.93 -14.57
CA GLU A 145 20.30 30.62 -15.07
C GLU A 145 19.35 29.69 -15.84
N SER A 146 19.91 28.68 -16.50
CA SER A 146 19.14 27.71 -17.28
C SER A 146 18.37 26.72 -16.38
N ALA A 147 18.91 26.40 -15.20
CA ALA A 147 18.30 25.57 -14.18
C ALA A 147 17.25 26.37 -13.39
N LEU A 148 17.52 27.64 -13.08
CA LEU A 148 16.53 28.54 -12.49
C LEU A 148 15.32 28.73 -13.41
N GLU A 149 15.54 28.94 -14.70
CA GLU A 149 14.44 29.04 -15.68
C GLU A 149 13.66 27.71 -15.82
N PHE A 150 14.34 26.58 -15.66
CA PHE A 150 13.69 25.26 -15.62
C PHE A 150 12.82 25.10 -14.36
N GLN A 151 13.32 25.46 -13.18
CA GLN A 151 12.54 25.45 -11.93
C GLN A 151 11.30 26.34 -12.05
N ARG A 152 11.44 27.58 -12.55
CA ARG A 152 10.33 28.51 -12.78
C ARG A 152 9.23 27.90 -13.64
N LYS A 153 9.60 27.32 -14.79
CA LYS A 153 8.65 26.66 -15.71
C LYS A 153 7.90 25.51 -15.06
N ILE A 154 8.52 24.79 -14.13
CA ILE A 154 7.87 23.64 -13.48
C ILE A 154 6.96 24.12 -12.37
N LEU A 155 7.35 25.13 -11.58
CA LEU A 155 6.44 25.77 -10.63
C LEU A 155 5.15 26.22 -11.33
N GLU A 156 5.27 26.94 -12.45
CA GLU A 156 4.12 27.43 -13.23
C GLU A 156 3.23 26.34 -13.83
N ARG A 157 3.74 25.11 -13.99
CA ARG A 157 3.03 24.00 -14.66
C ARG A 157 2.70 22.82 -13.74
N SER A 158 3.21 22.82 -12.51
CA SER A 158 3.06 21.73 -11.55
C SER A 158 1.67 21.64 -10.92
N GLY A 159 0.86 22.70 -11.03
CA GLY A 159 -0.43 22.78 -10.33
C GLY A 159 -0.30 23.07 -8.83
N LEU A 160 0.92 23.36 -8.35
CA LEU A 160 1.14 23.87 -7.00
C LEU A 160 0.59 25.29 -6.89
N GLY A 161 0.34 25.73 -5.65
CA GLY A 161 -0.16 27.08 -5.38
C GLY A 161 0.78 27.84 -4.45
N GLU A 162 0.48 29.13 -4.25
CA GLU A 162 1.21 29.99 -3.30
C GLU A 162 1.09 29.53 -1.84
N GLU A 163 0.16 28.61 -1.57
CA GLU A 163 -0.09 27.98 -0.27
C GLU A 163 0.68 26.66 -0.09
N THR A 164 1.72 26.44 -0.90
CA THR A 164 2.60 25.26 -0.77
C THR A 164 3.60 25.48 0.36
N TYR A 165 3.87 24.43 1.14
CA TYR A 165 4.80 24.48 2.28
C TYR A 165 6.05 23.67 1.97
N VAL A 166 7.18 24.09 2.53
CA VAL A 166 8.44 23.32 2.50
C VAL A 166 9.01 23.20 3.92
N PRO A 167 9.87 22.21 4.20
CA PRO A 167 10.45 22.02 5.53
C PRO A 167 11.30 23.22 5.97
N GLU A 168 11.39 23.44 7.29
CA GLU A 168 12.18 24.53 7.90
C GLU A 168 13.63 24.57 7.38
N ALA A 169 14.25 23.39 7.19
CA ALA A 169 15.61 23.26 6.67
C ALA A 169 15.81 23.91 5.29
N MET A 170 14.75 23.99 4.49
CA MET A 170 14.75 24.56 3.13
C MET A 170 14.56 26.08 3.13
N HIS A 171 14.14 26.67 4.25
CA HIS A 171 14.01 28.13 4.39
C HIS A 171 15.33 28.81 4.77
N SER A 172 16.35 28.06 5.17
CA SER A 172 17.71 28.59 5.39
C SER A 172 18.41 28.90 4.06
N ILE A 173 19.29 29.92 4.05
CA ILE A 173 20.13 30.25 2.90
C ILE A 173 21.61 30.17 3.33
N PRO A 174 22.42 29.23 2.80
CA PRO A 174 21.97 28.07 2.00
C PRO A 174 21.12 27.09 2.83
N PRO A 175 20.34 26.20 2.19
CA PRO A 175 19.56 25.15 2.88
C PRO A 175 20.44 24.29 3.78
N ARG A 176 19.89 23.84 4.91
CA ARG A 176 20.63 23.07 5.94
C ARG A 176 20.04 21.68 6.15
N PRO A 177 20.04 20.82 5.12
CA PRO A 177 19.52 19.46 5.26
C PRO A 177 20.38 18.66 6.24
N SER A 178 19.74 17.96 7.18
CA SER A 178 20.42 17.07 8.11
C SER A 178 19.49 15.94 8.56
N MET A 179 20.06 14.85 9.09
CA MET A 179 19.26 13.76 9.68
C MET A 179 18.39 14.27 10.84
N ALA A 180 18.88 15.25 11.60
CA ALA A 180 18.14 15.85 12.70
C ALA A 180 16.94 16.65 12.20
N ALA A 181 17.15 17.51 11.19
CA ALA A 181 16.07 18.30 10.60
C ALA A 181 15.01 17.41 9.90
N ALA A 182 15.44 16.35 9.22
CA ALA A 182 14.51 15.39 8.62
C ALA A 182 13.70 14.64 9.69
N ARG A 183 14.34 14.25 10.80
CA ARG A 183 13.63 13.67 11.95
C ARG A 183 12.61 14.66 12.53
N GLU A 184 12.99 15.92 12.69
CA GLU A 184 12.10 16.97 13.20
C GLU A 184 10.87 17.18 12.30
N GLU A 185 11.06 17.27 10.97
CA GLU A 185 9.96 17.32 10.00
C GLU A 185 9.03 16.11 10.15
N ALA A 186 9.59 14.90 10.19
CA ALA A 186 8.81 13.68 10.32
C ALA A 186 8.01 13.64 11.63
N GLU A 187 8.61 14.09 12.74
CA GLU A 187 7.91 14.19 14.03
C GLU A 187 6.77 15.20 13.97
N GLN A 188 7.00 16.42 13.45
CA GLN A 188 5.96 17.44 13.34
C GLN A 188 4.78 16.95 12.49
N VAL A 189 5.06 16.38 11.33
CA VAL A 189 4.04 15.91 10.39
C VAL A 189 3.27 14.72 10.96
N MET A 190 3.98 13.65 11.35
CA MET A 190 3.33 12.43 11.82
C MET A 190 2.57 12.69 13.14
N TYR A 191 3.17 13.45 14.05
CA TYR A 191 2.52 13.71 15.34
C TYR A 191 1.35 14.65 15.18
N GLY A 192 1.48 15.75 14.44
CA GLY A 192 0.37 16.68 14.22
C GLY A 192 -0.84 16.03 13.54
N ALA A 193 -0.63 15.13 12.58
CA ALA A 193 -1.73 14.40 11.95
C ALA A 193 -2.36 13.36 12.90
N LEU A 194 -1.55 12.61 13.66
CA LEU A 194 -2.05 11.62 14.62
C LEU A 194 -2.77 12.25 15.82
N ASP A 195 -2.30 13.39 16.31
CA ASP A 195 -2.97 14.14 17.38
C ASP A 195 -4.38 14.55 16.93
N ASN A 196 -4.52 15.08 15.72
CA ASN A 196 -5.82 15.41 15.13
C ASN A 196 -6.70 14.17 14.96
N LEU A 197 -6.14 13.06 14.48
CA LEU A 197 -6.88 11.82 14.28
C LEU A 197 -7.44 11.26 15.61
N PHE A 198 -6.61 11.18 16.64
CA PHE A 198 -7.03 10.66 17.95
C PHE A 198 -8.00 11.62 18.66
N ALA A 199 -7.83 12.94 18.48
CA ALA A 199 -8.75 13.93 19.01
C ALA A 199 -10.15 13.82 18.38
N THR A 200 -10.24 13.71 17.04
CA THR A 200 -11.52 13.63 16.34
C THR A 200 -12.24 12.31 16.60
N THR A 201 -11.50 11.20 16.61
CA THR A 201 -12.10 9.85 16.74
C THR A 201 -12.37 9.45 18.19
N GLY A 202 -11.67 10.05 19.16
CA GLY A 202 -11.71 9.65 20.57
C GLY A 202 -11.09 8.28 20.85
N ILE A 203 -10.46 7.64 19.86
CA ILE A 203 -9.83 6.33 20.00
C ILE A 203 -8.55 6.47 20.82
N LYS A 204 -8.42 5.63 21.85
CA LYS A 204 -7.22 5.65 22.68
C LYS A 204 -6.07 5.00 21.90
N PRO A 205 -4.85 5.55 21.95
CA PRO A 205 -3.69 4.92 21.30
C PRO A 205 -3.43 3.47 21.73
N LYS A 206 -3.86 3.07 22.93
CA LYS A 206 -3.78 1.68 23.41
C LYS A 206 -4.70 0.70 22.70
N ASP A 207 -5.77 1.18 22.05
CA ASP A 207 -6.74 0.33 21.34
C ASP A 207 -6.26 0.02 19.90
N VAL A 208 -5.29 0.79 19.40
CA VAL A 208 -4.67 0.58 18.09
C VAL A 208 -3.81 -0.67 18.12
N GLY A 209 -4.06 -1.58 17.18
CA GLY A 209 -3.38 -2.87 17.12
C GLY A 209 -2.48 -3.11 15.94
N ILE A 210 -2.69 -2.36 14.88
CA ILE A 210 -1.89 -2.39 13.67
C ILE A 210 -1.48 -0.95 13.38
N LEU A 211 -0.20 -0.75 13.10
CA LEU A 211 0.34 0.54 12.65
C LEU A 211 1.11 0.27 11.37
N VAL A 212 0.71 0.90 10.27
CA VAL A 212 1.46 0.90 9.02
C VAL A 212 1.94 2.31 8.79
N VAL A 213 3.26 2.49 8.66
CA VAL A 213 3.85 3.79 8.33
C VAL A 213 4.56 3.64 6.99
N ASN A 214 4.29 4.54 6.05
CA ASN A 214 5.03 4.59 4.79
C ASN A 214 5.71 5.95 4.60
N CYS A 215 6.99 5.90 4.25
CA CYS A 215 7.78 7.04 3.81
C CYS A 215 8.83 6.56 2.81
N SER A 216 8.86 7.13 1.61
CA SER A 216 9.79 6.66 0.56
C SER A 216 11.20 7.16 0.82
N LEU A 217 11.33 8.45 1.13
CA LEU A 217 12.59 9.16 1.10
C LEU A 217 13.35 9.20 2.44
N PHE A 218 12.71 8.82 3.55
CA PHE A 218 13.35 8.86 4.87
C PHE A 218 12.97 7.66 5.75
N ASN A 219 13.93 6.72 5.91
CA ASN A 219 13.76 5.49 6.70
C ASN A 219 14.89 5.34 7.73
N PRO A 220 14.88 6.16 8.81
CA PRO A 220 15.95 6.17 9.80
C PRO A 220 15.95 4.93 10.71
N THR A 221 17.01 4.78 11.50
CA THR A 221 17.04 3.89 12.68
C THR A 221 17.14 4.74 13.95
N PRO A 222 16.23 4.58 14.94
CA PRO A 222 15.02 3.76 14.93
C PRO A 222 14.00 4.19 13.86
N SER A 223 13.12 3.28 13.45
CA SER A 223 12.13 3.51 12.37
C SER A 223 11.06 4.54 12.75
N LEU A 224 10.41 5.14 11.74
CA LEU A 224 9.29 6.08 11.95
C LEU A 224 8.14 5.42 12.72
N SER A 225 7.82 4.17 12.39
CA SER A 225 6.84 3.39 13.16
C SER A 225 7.23 3.22 14.63
N SER A 226 8.50 2.99 14.93
CA SER A 226 9.00 2.88 16.31
C SER A 226 8.90 4.21 17.06
N MET A 227 9.16 5.33 16.37
CA MET A 227 9.00 6.67 16.93
C MET A 227 7.54 6.95 17.33
N ILE A 228 6.58 6.57 16.48
CA ILE A 228 5.14 6.70 16.78
C ILE A 228 4.74 5.81 17.96
N VAL A 229 5.15 4.52 17.95
CA VAL A 229 4.88 3.57 19.04
C VAL A 229 5.36 4.12 20.38
N ASN A 230 6.59 4.66 20.41
CA ASN A 230 7.19 5.21 21.62
C ASN A 230 6.53 6.52 22.07
N LYS A 231 6.17 7.42 21.15
CA LYS A 231 5.54 8.71 21.45
C LYS A 231 4.15 8.54 22.07
N TYR A 232 3.29 7.79 21.41
CA TYR A 232 1.89 7.60 21.81
C TYR A 232 1.68 6.47 22.83
N LYS A 233 2.77 5.79 23.21
CA LYS A 233 2.74 4.64 24.12
C LYS A 233 1.70 3.62 23.66
N LEU A 234 1.77 3.22 22.39
CA LEU A 234 0.87 2.21 21.83
C LEU A 234 0.97 0.89 22.63
N ARG A 235 0.04 -0.05 22.39
CA ARG A 235 0.03 -1.32 23.12
C ARG A 235 1.28 -2.16 22.84
N GLY A 236 1.74 -2.92 23.84
CA GLY A 236 3.01 -3.67 23.75
C GLY A 236 3.03 -4.80 22.72
N ASN A 237 1.85 -5.30 22.32
CA ASN A 237 1.67 -6.34 21.30
C ASN A 237 1.25 -5.77 19.94
N ILE A 238 1.54 -4.50 19.67
CA ILE A 238 1.23 -3.86 18.38
C ILE A 238 1.96 -4.55 17.22
N LYS A 239 1.30 -4.61 16.06
CA LYS A 239 1.92 -4.99 14.78
C LYS A 239 2.31 -3.72 14.03
N SER A 240 3.59 -3.37 14.06
CA SER A 240 4.10 -2.16 13.42
C SER A 240 4.88 -2.47 12.13
N PHE A 241 4.54 -1.81 11.03
CA PHE A 241 5.18 -1.92 9.73
C PHE A 241 5.76 -0.57 9.32
N ASN A 242 6.96 -0.57 8.74
CA ASN A 242 7.59 0.62 8.19
C ASN A 242 7.96 0.34 6.73
N LEU A 243 7.26 1.00 5.82
CA LEU A 243 7.32 0.78 4.39
C LEU A 243 8.12 1.92 3.73
N GLY A 244 9.03 1.56 2.84
CA GLY A 244 9.84 2.53 2.08
C GLY A 244 10.12 2.07 0.66
N GLY A 245 10.53 2.99 -0.21
CA GLY A 245 10.95 2.70 -1.59
C GLY A 245 9.84 2.37 -2.59
N MET A 246 8.56 2.56 -2.25
CA MET A 246 7.42 2.29 -3.15
C MET A 246 6.90 3.55 -3.87
N GLY A 247 7.47 4.73 -3.57
CA GLY A 247 7.10 6.01 -4.18
C GLY A 247 5.64 6.37 -3.93
N CYS A 248 5.03 7.09 -4.88
CA CYS A 248 3.64 7.57 -4.77
C CYS A 248 2.58 6.46 -4.60
N SER A 249 2.91 5.21 -4.91
CA SER A 249 2.00 4.07 -4.70
C SER A 249 1.95 3.57 -3.25
N ALA A 250 2.87 4.04 -2.40
CA ALA A 250 3.04 3.52 -1.04
C ALA A 250 1.79 3.67 -0.16
N GLY A 251 1.00 4.74 -0.34
CA GLY A 251 -0.21 4.97 0.44
C GLY A 251 -1.27 3.89 0.21
N VAL A 252 -1.61 3.60 -1.05
CA VAL A 252 -2.60 2.56 -1.37
C VAL A 252 -2.13 1.15 -1.00
N ILE A 253 -0.82 0.89 -1.10
CA ILE A 253 -0.23 -0.38 -0.65
C ILE A 253 -0.32 -0.50 0.87
N ALA A 254 -0.10 0.59 1.62
CA ALA A 254 -0.21 0.61 3.06
C ALA A 254 -1.65 0.34 3.53
N ILE A 255 -2.64 0.89 2.83
CA ILE A 255 -4.07 0.61 3.09
C ILE A 255 -4.41 -0.85 2.81
N ASP A 256 -3.95 -1.42 1.69
CA ASP A 256 -4.20 -2.83 1.36
C ASP A 256 -3.57 -3.77 2.39
N LEU A 257 -2.34 -3.47 2.82
CA LEU A 257 -1.70 -4.19 3.93
C LEU A 257 -2.50 -4.08 5.23
N ALA A 258 -2.99 -2.89 5.60
CA ALA A 258 -3.80 -2.71 6.79
C ALA A 258 -5.10 -3.53 6.73
N LYS A 259 -5.76 -3.56 5.58
CA LYS A 259 -6.96 -4.37 5.33
C LYS A 259 -6.67 -5.86 5.49
N ASP A 260 -5.60 -6.38 4.90
CA ASP A 260 -5.22 -7.78 5.04
C ASP A 260 -4.90 -8.14 6.50
N MET A 261 -4.21 -7.25 7.21
CA MET A 261 -3.92 -7.43 8.62
C MET A 261 -5.20 -7.46 9.49
N LEU A 262 -6.20 -6.63 9.16
CA LEU A 262 -7.52 -6.64 9.82
C LEU A 262 -8.36 -7.88 9.50
N GLN A 263 -8.10 -8.55 8.37
CA GLN A 263 -8.72 -9.86 8.10
C GLN A 263 -8.22 -10.95 9.06
N VAL A 264 -6.96 -10.88 9.46
CA VAL A 264 -6.35 -11.85 10.37
C VAL A 264 -6.56 -11.46 11.84
N HIS A 265 -6.39 -10.17 12.17
CA HIS A 265 -6.50 -9.66 13.53
C HIS A 265 -7.84 -8.95 13.73
N ARG A 266 -8.83 -9.70 14.22
CA ARG A 266 -10.18 -9.19 14.44
C ARG A 266 -10.27 -8.27 15.66
N ASN A 267 -11.28 -7.39 15.64
CA ASN A 267 -11.66 -6.53 16.77
C ASN A 267 -10.54 -5.59 17.25
N THR A 268 -9.90 -4.91 16.31
CA THR A 268 -8.80 -3.97 16.59
C THR A 268 -8.83 -2.84 15.57
N PHE A 269 -8.18 -1.71 15.88
CA PHE A 269 -7.97 -0.63 14.92
C PHE A 269 -6.62 -0.75 14.22
N ALA A 270 -6.58 -0.33 12.96
CA ALA A 270 -5.37 -0.13 12.19
C ALA A 270 -5.18 1.36 11.86
N VAL A 271 -4.00 1.89 12.11
CA VAL A 271 -3.63 3.26 11.72
C VAL A 271 -2.64 3.18 10.57
N VAL A 272 -2.90 3.93 9.50
CA VAL A 272 -2.02 4.08 8.34
C VAL A 272 -1.50 5.51 8.31
N VAL A 273 -0.18 5.70 8.40
CA VAL A 273 0.49 7.00 8.36
C VAL A 273 1.30 7.09 7.09
N SER A 274 0.90 7.99 6.18
CA SER A 274 1.64 8.27 4.95
C SER A 274 2.29 9.64 5.02
N THR A 275 3.61 9.67 4.81
CA THR A 275 4.38 10.92 4.82
C THR A 275 5.52 10.86 3.82
N GLU A 276 5.86 12.00 3.21
CA GLU A 276 7.01 12.10 2.33
C GLU A 276 7.98 13.15 2.90
N ASN A 277 9.21 12.75 3.18
CA ASN A 277 10.18 13.65 3.83
C ASN A 277 11.16 14.19 2.80
N ILE A 278 11.05 15.48 2.50
CA ILE A 278 11.85 16.09 1.43
C ILE A 278 13.11 16.78 1.95
N THR A 279 13.31 16.90 3.27
CA THR A 279 14.45 17.60 3.86
C THR A 279 15.81 17.09 3.38
N GLN A 280 16.02 15.77 3.23
CA GLN A 280 17.35 15.24 2.86
C GLN A 280 17.59 15.07 1.36
N ASN A 281 16.53 15.01 0.57
CA ASN A 281 16.60 14.48 -0.79
C ASN A 281 16.52 15.58 -1.86
N TRP A 282 16.76 16.83 -1.46
CA TRP A 282 16.75 17.96 -2.38
C TRP A 282 17.93 17.92 -3.34
N TYR A 283 17.65 18.05 -4.63
CA TYR A 283 18.68 18.07 -5.67
C TYR A 283 19.19 19.51 -5.91
N PHE A 284 20.45 19.75 -5.55
CA PHE A 284 21.14 21.04 -5.75
C PHE A 284 21.94 21.14 -7.05
N GLY A 285 21.69 20.27 -8.04
CA GLY A 285 22.46 20.27 -9.28
C GLY A 285 21.72 20.85 -10.48
N ASN A 286 22.44 21.01 -11.59
CA ASN A 286 21.96 21.67 -12.81
C ASN A 286 21.47 20.70 -13.91
N LYS A 287 21.46 19.39 -13.65
CA LYS A 287 21.00 18.40 -14.66
C LYS A 287 19.46 18.37 -14.70
N LYS A 288 18.89 18.92 -15.77
CA LYS A 288 17.44 18.97 -16.01
C LYS A 288 16.75 17.61 -16.17
N SER A 289 17.53 16.55 -16.41
CA SER A 289 17.03 15.17 -16.49
C SER A 289 16.80 14.54 -15.11
N ILE A 290 17.27 15.15 -14.02
CA ILE A 290 17.02 14.71 -12.65
C ILE A 290 15.83 15.53 -12.15
N PRO A 291 14.71 14.89 -11.76
CA PRO A 291 13.57 15.60 -11.21
C PRO A 291 13.99 16.39 -9.97
N TRP A 292 13.78 17.71 -9.99
CA TRP A 292 13.90 18.55 -8.79
C TRP A 292 12.72 18.32 -7.83
N ALA A 293 11.63 17.76 -8.35
CA ALA A 293 10.35 17.52 -7.69
C ALA A 293 10.09 16.03 -7.59
N ASP A 294 10.90 15.32 -6.80
CA ASP A 294 10.41 14.08 -6.21
C ASP A 294 9.50 14.47 -5.03
N CYS A 295 8.21 14.66 -5.38
CA CYS A 295 7.01 14.56 -4.55
C CYS A 295 6.72 15.73 -3.57
N ILE A 296 6.04 16.76 -4.07
CA ILE A 296 5.26 17.70 -3.24
C ILE A 296 3.84 17.12 -3.11
N ASP A 297 3.68 16.14 -2.22
CA ASP A 297 2.39 15.55 -1.90
C ASP A 297 1.94 15.94 -0.49
N LYS A 298 0.63 16.11 -0.32
CA LYS A 298 0.01 16.35 1.00
C LYS A 298 0.29 15.14 1.92
N TYR A 299 0.23 15.36 3.24
CA TYR A 299 0.48 14.35 4.27
C TYR A 299 -0.82 13.73 4.82
N PRO A 300 -1.40 12.69 4.18
CA PRO A 300 -2.58 12.02 4.71
C PRO A 300 -2.23 10.96 5.76
N VAL A 301 -3.01 10.95 6.84
CA VAL A 301 -3.07 9.87 7.82
C VAL A 301 -4.49 9.31 7.82
N GLU A 302 -4.63 8.00 7.71
CA GLU A 302 -5.92 7.32 7.56
C GLU A 302 -6.09 6.25 8.65
N LEU A 303 -7.29 6.13 9.19
CA LEU A 303 -7.64 5.17 10.24
C LEU A 303 -8.68 4.17 9.74
N VAL A 304 -8.35 2.88 9.83
CA VAL A 304 -9.13 1.77 9.30
C VAL A 304 -9.49 0.75 10.41
N MET A 305 -10.66 0.11 10.29
CA MET A 305 -11.22 -0.90 11.22
C MET A 305 -11.57 -2.21 10.54
#